data_AF-A0A5E4HSV8-F1
#
_entry.id   AF-A0A5E4HSV8-F1
#
_cell.length_a   1.000
_cell.length_b   1.000
_cell.length_c   1.000
_cell.angle_alpha   90.00
_cell.angle_beta   90.00
_cell.angle_gamma   90.00
#
_symmetry.space_group_name_H-M   'P 1'
#
loop_
_entity.id
_entity.type
_entity.pdbx_description
1 polymer ?
#
loop_
_entity_poly.entity_id
_entity_poly.type
_entity_poly.pdbx_seq_one_letter_code
_entity_poly.pdbx_strand_id
1 'polypeptide(L)'
;MNIAFALPPLLVDPGSSEGQRARECIRKCALEVGRAKMRPQGVVFGIDDAFHPRASKTANAIALRALLDCLINLDVIILRAYPNTPKLYESGVFYKLMPSEAPWDTTPIMFRRGFTDCKSLVAARIAELIIAGKVAMPVFRNIKDGWGTMFHILILHGNGQWECPSSILGMHAAQEVPYYSMA
;
A
#
# COMPACT_ATOMS: atom_id res chain seq x y z
N MET A 1 9.30 14.79 -3.04
CA MET A 1 8.54 13.93 -3.96
C MET A 1 7.06 13.97 -3.59
N ASN A 2 6.13 13.66 -4.50
CA ASN A 2 4.70 13.51 -4.15
C ASN A 2 4.25 12.06 -4.32
N ILE A 3 3.47 11.55 -3.37
CA ILE A 3 2.78 10.26 -3.47
C ILE A 3 1.29 10.48 -3.28
N ALA A 4 0.47 10.00 -4.19
CA ALA A 4 -0.98 10.13 -4.14
C ALA A 4 -1.63 8.81 -3.71
N PHE A 5 -2.66 8.88 -2.86
CA PHE A 5 -3.56 7.76 -2.62
C PHE A 5 -4.91 8.06 -3.28
N ALA A 6 -5.47 7.11 -4.00
CA ALA A 6 -6.82 7.19 -4.52
C ALA A 6 -7.82 6.66 -3.49
N LEU A 7 -8.80 7.50 -3.13
CA LEU A 7 -9.77 7.21 -2.07
C LEU A 7 -11.20 7.25 -2.62
N PRO A 8 -12.11 6.39 -2.14
CA PRO A 8 -13.53 6.48 -2.47
C PRO A 8 -14.19 7.69 -1.76
N PRO A 9 -15.36 8.16 -2.24
CA PRO A 9 -16.11 9.27 -1.63
C PRO A 9 -16.29 9.15 -0.11
N LEU A 10 -16.53 7.95 0.38
CA LEU A 10 -16.71 7.66 1.81
C LEU A 10 -15.55 8.17 2.69
N LEU A 11 -14.30 8.01 2.23
CA LEU A 11 -13.11 8.39 3.01
C LEU A 11 -12.74 9.87 2.89
N VAL A 12 -13.27 10.57 1.88
CA VAL A 12 -12.97 12.00 1.69
C VAL A 12 -14.00 12.90 2.36
N ASP A 13 -15.22 12.42 2.57
CA ASP A 13 -16.31 13.14 3.20
C ASP A 13 -16.01 13.48 4.67
N PRO A 14 -15.79 14.76 5.05
CA PRO A 14 -15.55 15.12 6.45
C PRO A 14 -16.78 14.92 7.36
N GLY A 15 -17.98 14.83 6.79
CA GLY A 15 -19.22 14.63 7.52
C GLY A 15 -19.44 13.19 7.99
N SER A 16 -18.77 12.21 7.38
CA SER A 16 -18.89 10.80 7.74
C SER A 16 -17.92 10.39 8.86
N SER A 17 -18.29 9.36 9.63
CA SER A 17 -17.43 8.82 10.67
C SER A 17 -16.13 8.21 10.08
N GLU A 18 -16.25 7.60 8.91
CA GLU A 18 -15.19 6.98 8.16
C GLU A 18 -14.21 8.01 7.61
N GLY A 19 -14.71 9.11 7.07
CA GLY A 19 -13.86 10.20 6.59
C GLY A 19 -13.16 10.95 7.71
N GLN A 20 -13.77 11.07 8.90
CA GLN A 20 -13.09 11.59 10.09
C GLN A 20 -11.94 10.68 10.52
N ARG A 21 -12.15 9.36 10.58
CA ARG A 21 -11.10 8.38 10.87
C ARG A 21 -10.00 8.38 9.80
N ALA A 22 -10.37 8.47 8.53
CA ALA A 22 -9.42 8.55 7.42
C ALA A 22 -8.52 9.78 7.56
N ARG A 23 -9.09 10.95 7.91
CA ARG A 23 -8.33 12.18 8.17
C ARG A 23 -7.37 12.03 9.34
N GLU A 24 -7.76 11.31 10.39
CA GLU A 24 -6.87 11.02 11.51
C GLU A 24 -5.67 10.16 11.06
N CYS A 25 -5.91 9.08 10.30
CA CYS A 25 -4.86 8.23 9.72
C CYS A 25 -3.92 9.05 8.82
N ILE A 26 -4.48 9.85 7.92
CA ILE A 26 -3.73 10.72 7.00
C ILE A 26 -2.89 11.73 7.77
N ARG A 27 -3.43 12.35 8.82
CA ARG A 27 -2.70 13.32 9.65
C ARG A 27 -1.52 12.65 10.36
N LYS A 28 -1.71 11.45 10.93
CA LYS A 28 -0.62 10.68 11.55
C LYS A 28 0.48 10.38 10.54
N CYS A 29 0.11 9.88 9.36
CA CYS A 29 1.07 9.64 8.28
C CYS A 29 1.81 10.91 7.87
N ALA A 30 1.10 12.05 7.74
CA ALA A 30 1.70 13.33 7.37
C ALA A 30 2.77 13.78 8.37
N LEU A 31 2.57 13.56 9.66
CA LEU A 31 3.58 13.88 10.69
C LEU A 31 4.88 13.08 10.52
N GLU A 32 4.81 11.89 9.94
CA GLU A 32 5.98 11.04 9.70
C GLU A 32 6.67 11.31 8.36
N VAL A 33 5.92 11.72 7.33
CA VAL A 33 6.45 11.84 5.96
C VAL A 33 6.62 13.28 5.46
N GLY A 34 6.04 14.26 6.15
CA GLY A 34 6.13 15.69 5.82
C GLY A 34 4.77 16.38 5.84
N ARG A 35 4.02 16.33 4.73
CA ARG A 35 2.69 16.97 4.61
C ARG A 35 1.69 16.12 3.85
N ALA A 36 0.40 16.40 4.07
CA ALA A 36 -0.69 15.83 3.29
C ALA A 36 -1.68 16.91 2.85
N LYS A 37 -2.22 16.76 1.64
CA LYS A 37 -3.28 17.61 1.11
C LYS A 37 -4.42 16.74 0.60
N MET A 38 -5.57 16.86 1.25
CA MET A 38 -6.81 16.23 0.78
C MET A 38 -7.32 16.87 -0.51
N ARG A 39 -7.84 16.02 -1.41
CA ARG A 39 -8.49 16.31 -2.68
C ARG A 39 -9.80 15.51 -2.81
N PRO A 40 -10.75 15.92 -3.66
CA PRO A 40 -11.99 15.15 -3.87
C PRO A 40 -11.77 13.68 -4.26
N GLN A 41 -10.70 13.39 -5.00
CA GLN A 41 -10.34 12.05 -5.48
C GLN A 41 -9.38 11.27 -4.57
N GLY A 42 -8.93 11.86 -3.46
CA GLY A 42 -7.98 11.21 -2.55
C GLY A 42 -7.01 12.18 -1.87
N VAL A 43 -5.84 11.70 -1.48
CA VAL A 43 -4.85 12.50 -0.75
C VAL A 43 -3.53 12.54 -1.50
N VAL A 44 -2.83 13.67 -1.44
CA VAL A 44 -1.45 13.78 -1.91
C VAL A 44 -0.54 14.07 -0.73
N PHE A 45 0.44 13.19 -0.51
CA PHE A 45 1.52 13.37 0.45
C PHE A 45 2.69 14.07 -0.23
N GLY A 46 3.15 15.17 0.38
CA GLY A 46 4.43 15.79 0.05
C GLY A 46 5.48 15.21 0.96
N ILE A 47 6.48 14.56 0.35
CA ILE A 47 7.55 13.84 1.04
C ILE A 47 8.82 14.67 0.93
N ASP A 48 9.32 15.09 2.08
CA ASP A 48 10.40 16.09 2.16
C ASP A 48 11.78 15.43 2.10
N ASP A 49 12.01 14.34 2.86
CA ASP A 49 13.34 13.76 3.09
C ASP A 49 13.54 12.34 2.56
N ALA A 50 12.64 11.86 1.69
CA ALA A 50 12.70 10.49 1.14
C ALA A 50 12.43 10.42 -0.37
N PHE A 51 12.84 9.28 -0.95
CA PHE A 51 12.69 8.89 -2.35
C PHE A 51 13.37 9.85 -3.35
N HIS A 52 14.55 10.34 -3.00
CA HIS A 52 15.41 11.14 -3.89
C HIS A 52 16.87 10.65 -3.80
N PRO A 53 17.75 10.99 -4.77
CA PRO A 53 19.12 10.46 -4.82
C PRO A 53 19.96 10.69 -3.54
N ARG A 54 19.69 11.77 -2.81
CA ARG A 54 20.36 12.10 -1.53
C ARG A 54 19.73 11.45 -0.28
N ALA A 55 18.61 10.74 -0.41
CA ALA A 55 17.90 10.20 0.74
C ALA A 55 18.61 8.96 1.26
N SER A 56 18.70 8.81 2.59
CA SER A 56 19.25 7.60 3.18
C SER A 56 18.29 6.42 2.98
N LYS A 57 18.82 5.19 2.97
CA LYS A 57 17.99 3.97 2.95
C LYS A 57 17.02 3.93 4.14
N THR A 58 17.45 4.42 5.29
CA THR A 58 16.63 4.51 6.51
C THR A 58 15.48 5.50 6.35
N ALA A 59 15.73 6.70 5.78
CA ALA A 59 14.67 7.68 5.53
C ALA A 59 13.62 7.12 4.54
N ASN A 60 14.07 6.46 3.46
CA ASN A 60 13.18 5.78 2.53
C ASN A 60 12.35 4.68 3.22
N ALA A 61 12.99 3.89 4.09
CA ALA A 61 12.33 2.81 4.82
C ALA A 61 11.24 3.34 5.79
N ILE A 62 11.54 4.40 6.54
CA ILE A 62 10.61 5.04 7.47
C ILE A 62 9.41 5.61 6.69
N ALA A 63 9.67 6.39 5.64
CA ALA A 63 8.61 6.98 4.83
C ALA A 63 7.73 5.91 4.16
N LEU A 64 8.36 4.86 3.62
CA LEU A 64 7.65 3.74 2.99
C LEU A 64 6.75 3.02 4.01
N ARG A 65 7.26 2.78 5.22
CA ARG A 65 6.48 2.14 6.27
C ARG A 65 5.28 2.98 6.69
N ALA A 66 5.47 4.28 6.93
CA ALA A 66 4.41 5.21 7.30
C ALA A 66 3.28 5.24 6.25
N LEU A 67 3.64 5.29 4.97
CA LEU A 67 2.68 5.29 3.87
C LEU A 67 1.91 3.96 3.78
N LEU A 68 2.59 2.82 3.93
CA LEU A 68 1.93 1.51 3.91
C LEU A 68 0.98 1.34 5.09
N ASP A 69 1.41 1.70 6.29
CA ASP A 69 0.55 1.65 7.48
C ASP A 69 -0.66 2.59 7.32
N CYS A 70 -0.50 3.75 6.69
CA CYS A 70 -1.61 4.62 6.36
C CYS A 70 -2.59 3.96 5.39
N LEU A 71 -2.10 3.37 4.29
CA LEU A 71 -2.96 2.72 3.29
C LEU A 71 -3.72 1.53 3.88
N ILE A 72 -3.04 0.69 4.66
CA ILE A 72 -3.64 -0.44 5.41
C ILE A 72 -4.77 0.06 6.30
N ASN A 73 -4.54 1.13 7.08
CA ASN A 73 -5.57 1.66 7.98
C ASN A 73 -6.78 2.22 7.23
N LEU A 74 -6.57 2.83 6.06
CA LEU A 74 -7.66 3.29 5.20
C LEU A 74 -8.48 2.11 4.67
N ASP A 75 -7.82 1.03 4.24
CA ASP A 75 -8.49 -0.21 3.83
C ASP A 75 -9.24 -0.88 4.99
N VAL A 76 -8.69 -0.88 6.22
CA VAL A 76 -9.39 -1.37 7.41
C VAL A 76 -10.67 -0.57 7.68
N ILE A 77 -10.66 0.76 7.49
CA ILE A 77 -11.87 1.59 7.63
C ILE A 77 -12.93 1.14 6.60
N ILE A 78 -12.51 0.95 5.34
CA ILE A 78 -13.39 0.52 4.25
C ILE A 78 -13.99 -0.86 4.53
N LEU A 79 -13.16 -1.86 4.88
CA LEU A 79 -13.62 -3.24 5.08
C LEU A 79 -14.54 -3.37 6.30
N ARG A 80 -14.41 -2.49 7.30
CA ARG A 80 -15.38 -2.41 8.42
C ARG A 80 -16.72 -1.82 7.99
N ALA A 81 -16.70 -0.80 7.14
CA ALA A 81 -17.91 -0.18 6.61
C ALA A 81 -18.65 -1.08 5.61
N TYR A 82 -17.91 -1.94 4.89
CA TYR A 82 -18.44 -2.86 3.88
C TYR A 82 -17.97 -4.30 4.15
N PRO A 83 -18.53 -5.00 5.14
CA PRO A 83 -18.07 -6.35 5.52
C PRO A 83 -18.25 -7.41 4.41
N ASN A 84 -19.13 -7.15 3.44
CA ASN A 84 -19.39 -8.02 2.29
C ASN A 84 -18.47 -7.74 1.08
N THR A 85 -17.46 -6.88 1.22
CA THR A 85 -16.45 -6.68 0.17
C THR A 85 -15.77 -8.03 -0.13
N PRO A 86 -15.67 -8.45 -1.42
CA PRO A 86 -14.98 -9.67 -1.80
C PRO A 86 -13.55 -9.72 -1.27
N LYS A 87 -13.03 -10.91 -0.96
CA LYS A 87 -11.63 -11.04 -0.58
C LYS A 87 -10.72 -10.76 -1.77
N LEU A 88 -9.51 -10.28 -1.52
CA LEU A 88 -8.54 -9.88 -2.54
C LEU A 88 -8.31 -11.02 -3.54
N TYR A 89 -8.06 -12.23 -3.04
CA TYR A 89 -7.81 -13.40 -3.88
C TYR A 89 -9.06 -13.97 -4.57
N GLU A 90 -10.24 -13.48 -4.22
CA GLU A 90 -11.53 -13.84 -4.84
C GLU A 90 -12.10 -12.70 -5.70
N SER A 91 -11.45 -11.53 -5.70
CA SER A 91 -11.96 -10.31 -6.31
C SER A 91 -11.80 -10.24 -7.84
N GLY A 92 -10.96 -11.11 -8.41
CA GLY A 92 -10.54 -11.04 -9.80
C GLY A 92 -9.49 -9.96 -10.11
N VAL A 93 -9.03 -9.21 -9.10
CA VAL A 93 -7.91 -8.27 -9.26
C VAL A 93 -6.62 -9.03 -9.54
N PHE A 94 -5.84 -8.57 -10.52
CA PHE A 94 -4.53 -9.14 -10.83
C PHE A 94 -3.40 -8.10 -10.68
N TYR A 95 -2.17 -8.59 -10.56
CA TYR A 95 -0.98 -7.75 -10.50
C TYR A 95 -0.69 -7.10 -11.85
N LYS A 96 -0.41 -5.80 -11.82
CA LYS A 96 0.15 -5.06 -12.95
C LYS A 96 1.10 -3.99 -12.43
N LEU A 97 2.33 -3.96 -12.92
CA LEU A 97 3.27 -2.89 -12.60
C LEU A 97 2.69 -1.55 -13.07
N MET A 98 2.60 -0.60 -12.14
CA MET A 98 2.07 0.74 -12.39
C MET A 98 3.23 1.74 -12.54
N PRO A 99 3.05 2.83 -13.31
CA PRO A 99 3.99 3.96 -13.30
C PRO A 99 4.23 4.48 -11.88
N SER A 100 5.42 5.02 -11.61
CA SER A 100 5.81 5.54 -10.28
C SER A 100 4.89 6.65 -9.77
N GLU A 101 4.30 7.42 -10.68
CA GLU A 101 3.40 8.54 -10.39
C GLU A 101 1.94 8.08 -10.20
N ALA A 102 1.64 6.81 -10.49
CA ALA A 102 0.30 6.28 -10.32
C ALA A 102 -0.10 6.29 -8.84
N PRO A 103 -1.36 6.62 -8.54
CA PRO A 103 -1.84 6.62 -7.16
C PRO A 103 -1.78 5.22 -6.56
N TRP A 104 -1.59 5.18 -5.25
CA TRP A 104 -1.73 3.99 -4.44
C TRP A 104 -3.22 3.80 -4.15
N ASP A 105 -3.76 2.64 -4.48
CA ASP A 105 -5.20 2.45 -4.44
C ASP A 105 -5.64 1.83 -3.14
N THR A 106 -6.70 2.39 -2.58
CA THR A 106 -7.54 1.66 -1.63
C THR A 106 -8.33 0.56 -2.36
N THR A 107 -8.79 -0.41 -1.59
CA THR A 107 -9.50 -1.61 -2.04
C THR A 107 -10.61 -1.33 -3.06
N PRO A 108 -11.55 -0.38 -2.84
CA PRO A 108 -12.64 -0.13 -3.78
C PRO A 108 -12.14 0.45 -5.11
N ILE A 109 -11.06 1.23 -5.08
CA ILE A 109 -10.48 1.83 -6.29
C ILE A 109 -9.78 0.74 -7.10
N MET A 110 -9.00 -0.13 -6.45
CA MET A 110 -8.32 -1.22 -7.15
C MET A 110 -9.33 -2.22 -7.72
N PHE A 111 -10.38 -2.57 -6.97
CA PHE A 111 -11.42 -3.52 -7.41
C PHE A 111 -12.16 -2.99 -8.63
N ARG A 112 -12.50 -1.69 -8.64
CA ARG A 112 -13.11 -1.05 -9.82
C ARG A 112 -12.21 -1.11 -11.05
N ARG A 113 -10.90 -0.99 -10.86
CA ARG A 113 -9.93 -1.00 -11.96
C ARG A 113 -9.58 -2.40 -12.44
N GLY A 114 -9.69 -3.41 -11.58
CA GLY A 114 -9.35 -4.81 -11.86
C GLY A 114 -7.87 -5.14 -11.81
N PHE A 115 -6.98 -4.17 -11.56
CA PHE A 115 -5.54 -4.39 -11.41
C PHE A 115 -4.86 -3.31 -10.58
N THR A 116 -3.74 -3.66 -9.95
CA THR A 116 -2.85 -2.72 -9.25
C THR A 116 -1.47 -3.37 -8.99
N ASP A 117 -0.55 -2.65 -8.36
CA ASP A 117 0.80 -3.14 -8.05
C ASP A 117 0.96 -3.53 -6.56
N CYS A 118 2.18 -3.90 -6.18
CA CYS A 118 2.45 -4.62 -4.93
C CYS A 118 2.01 -3.89 -3.65
N LYS A 119 2.21 -2.57 -3.58
CA LYS A 119 1.85 -1.73 -2.42
C LYS A 119 0.36 -1.81 -2.09
N SER A 120 -0.51 -1.70 -3.09
CA SER A 120 -1.96 -1.70 -2.91
C SER A 120 -2.46 -3.12 -2.59
N LEU A 121 -1.94 -4.14 -3.29
CA LEU A 121 -2.28 -5.55 -3.02
C LEU A 121 -1.91 -5.95 -1.58
N VAL A 122 -0.71 -5.59 -1.13
CA VAL A 122 -0.26 -5.88 0.24
C VAL A 122 -1.09 -5.14 1.27
N ALA A 123 -1.40 -3.86 1.04
CA ALA A 123 -2.18 -3.08 1.99
C ALA A 123 -3.58 -3.66 2.20
N ALA A 124 -4.29 -3.98 1.11
CA ALA A 124 -5.61 -4.60 1.18
C ALA A 124 -5.57 -5.97 1.85
N ARG A 125 -4.57 -6.80 1.51
CA ARG A 125 -4.44 -8.12 2.12
C ARG A 125 -4.17 -8.06 3.62
N ILE A 126 -3.30 -7.15 4.07
CA ILE A 126 -3.07 -6.96 5.50
C ILE A 126 -4.33 -6.44 6.19
N ALA A 127 -5.07 -5.53 5.56
CA ALA A 127 -6.34 -5.06 6.11
C ALA A 127 -7.33 -6.22 6.32
N GLU A 128 -7.47 -7.14 5.37
CA GLU A 128 -8.28 -8.35 5.55
C GLU A 128 -7.82 -9.24 6.71
N LEU A 129 -6.51 -9.41 6.85
CA LEU A 129 -5.91 -10.21 7.93
C LEU A 129 -6.21 -9.56 9.30
N ILE A 130 -6.09 -8.23 9.41
CA ILE A 130 -6.44 -7.47 10.61
C ILE A 130 -7.92 -7.64 10.96
N ILE A 131 -8.82 -7.54 9.98
CA ILE A 131 -10.26 -7.76 10.20
C ILE A 131 -10.56 -9.18 10.67
N ALA A 132 -9.79 -10.16 10.18
CA ALA A 132 -9.88 -11.55 10.62
C ALA A 132 -9.17 -11.82 11.97
N GLY A 133 -8.67 -10.80 12.67
CA GLY A 133 -7.96 -10.95 13.95
C GLY A 133 -6.56 -11.56 13.84
N LYS A 134 -5.97 -11.55 12.63
CA LYS A 134 -4.63 -12.09 12.38
C LYS A 134 -3.58 -10.99 12.44
N VAL A 135 -2.40 -11.35 12.96
CA VAL A 135 -1.24 -10.46 13.00
C VAL A 135 -0.49 -10.56 11.67
N ALA A 136 -0.35 -9.43 10.99
CA ALA A 136 0.42 -9.29 9.77
C ALA A 136 0.98 -7.88 9.65
N MET A 137 2.15 -7.72 9.02
CA MET A 137 2.77 -6.42 8.81
C MET A 137 3.41 -6.30 7.43
N PRO A 138 3.47 -5.08 6.86
CA PRO A 138 4.16 -4.87 5.60
C PRO A 138 5.68 -4.88 5.83
N VAL A 139 6.37 -5.53 4.90
CA VAL A 139 7.82 -5.66 4.87
C VAL A 139 8.27 -5.44 3.43
N PHE A 140 9.49 -4.94 3.22
CA PHE A 140 9.97 -4.64 1.88
C PHE A 140 11.43 -5.00 1.72
N ARG A 141 11.79 -5.36 0.49
CA ARG A 141 13.16 -5.63 0.07
C ARG A 141 13.52 -4.78 -1.14
N ASN A 142 14.79 -4.48 -1.27
CA ASN A 142 15.34 -3.86 -2.48
C ASN A 142 15.51 -4.94 -3.55
N ILE A 143 14.86 -4.78 -4.70
CA ILE A 143 15.11 -5.59 -5.89
C ILE A 143 15.84 -4.73 -6.91
N LYS A 144 16.80 -5.32 -7.63
CA LYS A 144 17.39 -4.67 -8.80
C LYS A 144 16.48 -4.95 -10.00
N ASP A 145 15.99 -3.92 -10.65
CA ASP A 145 15.46 -4.03 -12.00
C ASP A 145 16.50 -3.43 -12.97
N GLY A 146 16.43 -3.73 -14.26
CA GLY A 146 17.40 -3.22 -15.26
C GLY A 146 17.53 -1.69 -15.33
N TRP A 147 16.75 -0.96 -14.54
CA TRP A 147 16.66 0.50 -14.47
C TRP A 147 17.09 1.07 -13.11
N GLY A 148 17.34 0.24 -12.08
CA GLY A 148 17.74 0.70 -10.76
C GLY A 148 17.41 -0.27 -9.62
N THR A 149 17.18 0.29 -8.43
CA THR A 149 16.72 -0.46 -7.24
C THR A 149 15.29 -0.05 -6.94
N MET A 150 14.36 -1.00 -6.98
CA MET A 150 12.96 -0.81 -6.59
C MET A 150 12.65 -1.48 -5.26
N PHE A 151 11.62 -0.99 -4.57
CA PHE A 151 11.06 -1.69 -3.43
C PHE A 151 10.06 -2.75 -3.90
N HIS A 152 10.25 -3.99 -3.46
CA HIS A 152 9.22 -5.01 -3.54
C HIS A 152 8.62 -5.23 -2.15
N ILE A 153 7.30 -5.17 -2.07
CA ILE A 153 6.56 -5.19 -0.80
C ILE A 153 5.90 -6.55 -0.63
N LEU A 154 6.02 -7.08 0.58
CA LEU A 154 5.62 -8.41 1.02
C LEU A 154 4.86 -8.31 2.34
N ILE A 155 4.28 -9.42 2.78
CA ILE A 155 3.64 -9.56 4.09
C ILE A 155 4.48 -10.49 4.95
N LEU A 156 4.71 -10.08 6.20
CA LEU A 156 5.21 -10.96 7.26
C LEU A 156 4.07 -11.26 8.24
N HIS A 157 3.72 -12.53 8.36
CA HIS A 157 2.71 -13.01 9.31
C HIS A 157 3.27 -13.11 10.73
N GLY A 158 2.40 -13.09 11.73
CA GLY A 158 2.79 -13.25 13.15
C GLY A 158 3.49 -14.57 13.49
N ASN A 159 3.38 -15.59 12.63
CA ASN A 159 4.10 -16.85 12.73
C ASN A 159 5.46 -16.86 12.00
N GLY A 160 5.89 -15.72 11.43
CA GLY A 160 7.14 -15.59 10.68
C GLY A 160 7.08 -16.00 9.22
N GLN A 161 5.93 -16.47 8.70
CA GLN A 161 5.79 -16.81 7.29
C GLN A 161 5.65 -15.57 6.41
N TRP A 162 6.14 -15.68 5.18
CA TRP A 162 6.07 -14.63 4.17
C TRP A 162 4.95 -14.91 3.17
N GLU A 163 4.25 -13.87 2.74
CA GLU A 163 3.25 -13.93 1.67
C GLU A 163 3.54 -12.83 0.65
N CYS A 164 3.49 -13.19 -0.64
CA CYS A 164 3.63 -12.26 -1.75
C CYS A 164 2.31 -12.20 -2.55
N PRO A 165 1.40 -11.25 -2.23
CA PRO A 165 0.14 -11.12 -2.96
C PRO A 165 0.34 -10.87 -4.46
N SER A 166 1.41 -10.14 -4.83
CA SER A 166 1.72 -9.89 -6.24
C SER A 166 2.05 -11.17 -7.01
N SER A 167 2.82 -12.08 -6.41
CA SER A 167 3.12 -13.42 -6.96
C SER A 167 1.84 -14.21 -7.25
N ILE A 168 1.01 -14.33 -6.20
CA ILE A 168 -0.24 -15.08 -6.23
C ILE A 168 -1.19 -14.54 -7.30
N LEU A 169 -1.17 -13.22 -7.50
CA LEU A 169 -2.05 -12.51 -8.43
C LEU A 169 -1.43 -12.24 -9.81
N GLY A 170 -0.35 -12.94 -10.17
CA GLY A 170 0.14 -12.99 -11.55
C GLY A 170 1.40 -12.18 -11.85
N MET A 171 2.19 -11.78 -10.86
CA MET A 171 3.55 -11.29 -11.08
C MET A 171 4.44 -12.45 -11.53
N HIS A 172 5.04 -12.34 -12.72
CA HIS A 172 5.90 -13.39 -13.26
C HIS A 172 7.26 -13.44 -12.54
N ALA A 173 7.88 -14.62 -12.44
CA ALA A 173 9.19 -14.83 -11.79
C ALA A 173 10.31 -13.84 -12.23
N ALA A 174 10.32 -13.47 -13.52
CA ALA A 174 11.25 -12.46 -14.06
C ALA A 174 11.03 -11.04 -13.51
N GLN A 175 9.82 -10.78 -13.00
CA GLN A 175 9.42 -9.56 -12.29
C GLN A 175 9.51 -9.74 -10.75
N GLU A 176 9.66 -10.97 -10.26
CA GLU A 176 9.74 -11.26 -8.82
C GLU A 176 11.12 -11.04 -8.22
N VAL A 177 12.21 -11.30 -8.96
CA VAL A 177 13.55 -11.29 -8.36
C VAL A 177 14.71 -11.25 -9.38
N PRO A 178 15.92 -10.94 -8.88
CA PRO A 178 16.93 -12.00 -8.87
C PRO A 178 17.24 -12.40 -7.43
N TYR A 179 16.80 -13.60 -7.06
CA TYR A 179 17.19 -14.28 -5.84
C TYR A 179 18.67 -14.60 -6.06
N TYR A 180 19.57 -14.08 -5.22
CA TYR A 180 20.87 -14.71 -5.12
C TYR A 180 20.62 -16.09 -4.51
N SER A 181 20.82 -17.14 -5.31
CA SER A 181 21.11 -18.45 -4.72
C SER A 181 22.34 -18.27 -3.86
N MET A 182 22.23 -18.55 -2.56
CA MET A 182 23.42 -18.81 -1.75
C MET A 182 24.00 -20.13 -2.28
N ALA A 183 25.10 -20.02 -3.02
CA ALA A 183 26.14 -21.03 -3.05
C ALA A 183 27.07 -20.77 -1.87
#